data_AF-A0A6H1NFT3-F1
#
_entry.id   AF-A0A6H1NFT3-F1
#
_cell.length_a   1.000
_cell.length_b   1.000
_cell.length_c   1.000
_cell.angle_alpha   90.00
_cell.angle_beta   90.00
_cell.angle_gamma   90.00
#
_symmetry.space_group_name_H-M   'P 1'
#
loop_
_entity.id
_entity.type
_entity.pdbx_description
1 polymer ?
#
loop_
_entity_poly.entity_id
_entity_poly.type
_entity_poly.pdbx_seq_one_letter_code
_entity_poly.pdbx_strand_id
1 'polypeptide(L)'
;MSKNRDDSPPPRLQRPRYGVDAPAFPATLGAVGAACCLAAGRWRPGRNAMVTAGTVLLASTGIYLQTTLHGKLRIWRQELDRADLKGDEQLLDLGCGRGAVLIEAARRLPTGHAVGVDLWSGKDQSGNRPEATLANAAAAGVADRVEVRTADMTALPFADGSFDVVTSALAIHNIPSPEGRYRAVDEAMRVLRPGGQLLVADFWPMARKYAEHIGQGTLRGLGPGYWYGGPWLGITLLHAVKRR
;
A
#
# COMPACT_ATOMS: atom_id res chain seq x y z
N MET A 1 -26.87 4.45 45.00
CA MET A 1 -27.36 3.48 43.98
C MET A 1 -28.07 4.30 42.91
N SER A 2 -27.84 4.23 41.61
CA SER A 2 -27.18 3.25 40.73
C SER A 2 -26.52 4.04 39.59
N LYS A 3 -25.27 3.71 39.23
CA LYS A 3 -24.58 4.24 38.04
C LYS A 3 -25.08 3.37 36.88
N ASN A 4 -25.96 3.90 36.03
CA ASN A 4 -26.39 3.21 34.80
C ASN A 4 -25.14 2.90 33.98
N ARG A 5 -24.68 1.64 34.04
CA ARG A 5 -23.75 1.10 33.06
C ARG A 5 -24.60 0.80 31.84
N ASP A 6 -24.30 1.50 30.76
CA ASP A 6 -24.81 1.16 29.44
C ASP A 6 -24.24 -0.22 29.07
N ASP A 7 -25.05 -1.26 29.26
CA ASP A 7 -24.74 -2.66 28.95
C ASP A 7 -24.93 -2.96 27.44
N SER A 8 -24.92 -1.93 26.59
CA SER A 8 -24.90 -2.10 25.14
C SER A 8 -23.68 -2.94 24.74
N PRO A 9 -23.86 -4.04 23.98
CA PRO A 9 -22.73 -4.81 23.48
C PRO A 9 -21.83 -3.88 22.67
N PRO A 10 -20.48 -3.99 22.81
CA PRO A 10 -19.57 -3.13 22.07
C PRO A 10 -19.92 -3.23 20.57
N PRO A 11 -19.94 -2.10 19.84
CA PRO A 11 -20.29 -2.11 18.43
C PRO A 11 -19.40 -3.12 17.72
N ARG A 12 -20.01 -4.04 16.96
CA ARG A 12 -19.24 -5.04 16.21
C ARG A 12 -18.23 -4.30 15.34
N LEU A 13 -16.94 -4.52 15.60
CA LEU A 13 -15.87 -3.98 14.78
C LEU A 13 -16.14 -4.36 13.32
N GLN A 14 -16.49 -3.37 12.52
CA GLN A 14 -16.71 -3.59 11.09
C GLN A 14 -15.37 -4.00 10.46
N ARG A 15 -15.40 -4.79 9.38
CA ARG A 15 -14.16 -5.09 8.66
C ARG A 15 -13.68 -3.83 7.93
N PRO A 16 -12.39 -3.45 8.05
CA PRO A 16 -11.82 -2.36 7.25
C PRO A 16 -12.05 -2.59 5.76
N ARG A 17 -12.30 -1.52 5.01
CA ARG A 17 -12.54 -1.54 3.57
C ARG A 17 -11.49 -0.67 2.87
N TYR A 18 -10.58 -1.30 2.16
CA TYR A 18 -9.51 -0.60 1.42
C TYR A 18 -9.85 -0.39 -0.07
N GLY A 19 -10.81 -1.16 -0.60
CA GLY A 19 -11.24 -1.05 -1.99
C GLY A 19 -10.26 -1.67 -3.00
N VAL A 20 -10.46 -1.32 -4.26
CA VAL A 20 -9.63 -1.74 -5.40
C VAL A 20 -8.75 -0.55 -5.79
N ASP A 21 -7.46 -0.81 -5.95
CA ASP A 21 -6.48 0.18 -6.41
C ASP A 21 -6.71 0.47 -7.91
N ALA A 22 -6.66 1.74 -8.32
CA ALA A 22 -6.88 2.18 -9.71
C ALA A 22 -8.01 1.41 -10.44
N PRO A 23 -9.26 1.41 -9.93
CA PRO A 23 -10.31 0.46 -10.31
C PRO A 23 -10.70 0.48 -11.79
N ALA A 24 -10.46 1.59 -12.49
CA ALA A 24 -10.68 1.69 -13.93
C ALA A 24 -9.80 0.72 -14.74
N PHE A 25 -8.59 0.40 -14.25
CA PHE A 25 -7.65 -0.47 -14.95
C PHE A 25 -8.13 -1.93 -15.04
N PRO A 26 -8.43 -2.64 -13.93
CA PRO A 26 -8.96 -4.00 -14.02
C PRO A 26 -10.34 -4.05 -14.68
N ALA A 27 -11.17 -3.02 -14.53
CA ALA A 27 -12.47 -2.94 -15.20
C ALA A 27 -12.31 -2.93 -16.73
N THR A 28 -11.41 -2.09 -17.25
CA THR A 28 -11.13 -2.00 -18.69
C THR A 28 -10.53 -3.29 -19.21
N LEU A 29 -9.53 -3.85 -18.50
CA LEU A 29 -8.87 -5.08 -18.87
C LEU A 29 -9.86 -6.25 -18.98
N GLY A 30 -10.75 -6.38 -17.98
CA GLY A 30 -11.78 -7.42 -17.95
C GLY A 30 -12.81 -7.25 -19.06
N ALA A 31 -13.24 -6.01 -19.34
CA ALA A 31 -14.19 -5.73 -20.42
C ALA A 31 -13.61 -6.09 -21.81
N VAL A 32 -12.36 -5.73 -22.08
CA VAL A 32 -11.67 -6.10 -23.33
C VAL A 32 -11.51 -7.62 -23.41
N GLY A 33 -11.11 -8.28 -22.31
CA GLY A 33 -10.99 -9.73 -22.27
C GLY A 33 -12.29 -10.46 -22.59
N ALA A 34 -13.40 -10.01 -22.01
CA ALA A 34 -14.74 -10.54 -22.29
C ALA A 34 -15.15 -10.30 -23.76
N ALA A 35 -14.89 -9.11 -24.29
CA ALA A 35 -15.18 -8.78 -25.69
C ALA A 35 -14.41 -9.69 -26.66
N CYS A 36 -13.13 -9.99 -26.41
CA CYS A 36 -12.34 -10.92 -27.20
C CYS A 36 -12.96 -12.33 -27.22
N CYS A 37 -13.37 -12.86 -26.06
CA CYS A 37 -14.02 -14.17 -25.96
C CYS A 37 -15.37 -14.20 -26.70
N LEU A 38 -16.18 -13.15 -26.59
CA LEU A 38 -17.47 -13.04 -27.29
C LEU A 38 -17.29 -12.94 -28.81
N ALA A 39 -16.29 -12.18 -29.27
CA ALA A 39 -15.96 -12.05 -30.70
C ALA A 39 -15.48 -13.38 -31.28
N ALA A 40 -14.70 -14.16 -30.52
CA ALA A 40 -14.25 -15.50 -30.92
C ALA A 40 -15.41 -16.49 -31.16
N GLY A 41 -16.54 -16.30 -30.47
CA GLY A 41 -17.76 -17.08 -30.70
C GLY A 41 -18.47 -16.75 -32.01
N ARG A 42 -18.23 -15.55 -32.58
CA ARG A 42 -18.90 -15.04 -33.79
C ARG A 42 -18.02 -15.06 -35.04
N TRP A 43 -16.70 -14.92 -34.90
CA TRP A 43 -15.77 -14.78 -36.02
C TRP A 43 -14.80 -15.97 -36.08
N ARG A 44 -14.85 -16.73 -37.19
CA ARG A 44 -14.09 -17.99 -37.34
C ARG A 44 -12.60 -17.78 -37.65
N PRO A 45 -12.19 -16.87 -38.55
CA PRO A 45 -10.78 -16.56 -38.74
C PRO A 45 -10.18 -15.97 -37.46
N GLY A 46 -9.01 -16.44 -37.03
CA GLY A 46 -8.33 -15.91 -35.84
C GLY A 46 -8.99 -16.25 -34.49
N ARG A 47 -9.99 -17.15 -34.44
CA ARG A 47 -10.69 -17.55 -33.21
C ARG A 47 -9.74 -17.91 -32.06
N ASN A 48 -8.77 -18.79 -32.33
CA ASN A 48 -7.85 -19.24 -31.29
C ASN A 48 -7.03 -18.09 -30.69
N ALA A 49 -6.60 -17.14 -31.53
CA ALA A 49 -5.88 -15.95 -31.05
C ALA A 49 -6.76 -15.07 -30.16
N MET A 50 -8.03 -14.86 -30.54
CA MET A 50 -8.98 -14.08 -29.72
C MET A 50 -9.32 -14.77 -28.39
N VAL A 51 -9.49 -16.10 -28.39
CA VAL A 51 -9.70 -16.87 -27.15
C VAL A 51 -8.48 -16.75 -26.23
N THR A 52 -7.27 -16.93 -26.77
CA THR A 52 -6.04 -16.80 -26.00
C THR A 52 -5.91 -15.39 -25.42
N ALA A 53 -6.09 -14.35 -26.25
CA ALA A 53 -6.03 -12.96 -25.79
C ALA A 53 -7.07 -12.67 -24.70
N GLY A 54 -8.33 -13.07 -24.92
CA GLY A 54 -9.41 -12.89 -23.95
C GLY A 54 -9.13 -13.60 -22.63
N THR A 55 -8.64 -14.84 -22.69
CA THR A 55 -8.30 -15.64 -21.49
C THR A 55 -7.16 -15.01 -20.70
N VAL A 56 -6.11 -14.54 -21.36
CA VAL A 56 -4.97 -13.86 -20.71
C VAL A 56 -5.44 -12.58 -20.02
N LEU A 57 -6.23 -11.73 -20.69
CA LEU A 57 -6.74 -10.48 -20.12
C LEU A 57 -7.65 -10.72 -18.90
N LEU A 58 -8.52 -11.74 -18.97
CA LEU A 58 -9.37 -12.14 -17.85
C LEU A 58 -8.57 -12.71 -16.68
N ALA A 59 -7.57 -13.55 -16.95
CA ALA A 59 -6.67 -14.07 -15.93
C ALA A 59 -5.89 -12.94 -15.25
N SER A 60 -5.35 -11.99 -16.02
CA SER A 60 -4.70 -10.79 -15.50
C SER A 60 -5.65 -9.93 -14.67
N THR A 61 -6.91 -9.78 -15.08
CA THR A 61 -7.93 -9.09 -14.27
C THR A 61 -8.15 -9.80 -12.93
N GLY A 62 -8.26 -11.13 -12.94
CA GLY A 62 -8.40 -11.93 -11.72
C GLY A 62 -7.20 -11.81 -10.78
N ILE A 63 -5.97 -11.85 -11.31
CA ILE A 63 -4.73 -11.64 -10.53
C ILE A 63 -4.72 -10.23 -9.92
N TYR A 64 -5.06 -9.21 -10.70
CA TYR A 64 -5.13 -7.82 -10.22
C TYR A 64 -6.12 -7.69 -9.05
N LEU A 65 -7.33 -8.20 -9.20
CA LEU A 65 -8.37 -8.17 -8.16
C LEU A 65 -7.94 -8.95 -6.92
N GLN A 66 -7.31 -10.12 -7.08
CA GLN A 66 -6.80 -10.90 -5.95
C GLN A 66 -5.70 -10.13 -5.18
N THR A 67 -4.78 -9.49 -5.90
CA THR A 67 -3.71 -8.68 -5.31
C THR A 67 -4.27 -7.51 -4.51
N THR A 68 -5.16 -6.71 -5.09
CA THR A 68 -5.67 -5.49 -4.44
C THR A 68 -6.62 -5.81 -3.28
N LEU A 69 -7.44 -6.86 -3.38
CA LEU A 69 -8.40 -7.22 -2.33
C LEU A 69 -7.76 -7.96 -1.16
N HIS A 70 -6.78 -8.83 -1.42
CA HIS A 70 -6.24 -9.75 -0.40
C HIS A 70 -4.72 -9.83 -0.40
N GLY A 71 -4.12 -9.92 -1.58
CA GLY A 71 -2.70 -10.21 -1.75
C GLY A 71 -1.80 -9.17 -1.08
N LYS A 72 -2.05 -7.88 -1.30
CA LYS A 72 -1.26 -6.78 -0.72
C LYS A 72 -1.25 -6.81 0.81
N LEU A 73 -2.41 -7.03 1.43
CA LEU A 73 -2.54 -7.08 2.89
C LEU A 73 -1.78 -8.29 3.45
N ARG A 74 -1.90 -9.45 2.81
CA ARG A 74 -1.18 -10.65 3.22
C ARG A 74 0.34 -10.44 3.14
N ILE A 75 0.82 -9.81 2.08
CA ILE A 75 2.25 -9.53 1.92
C ILE A 75 2.71 -8.51 2.96
N TRP A 76 2.02 -7.37 3.11
CA TRP A 76 2.40 -6.37 4.11
C TRP A 76 2.38 -6.91 5.54
N ARG A 77 1.45 -7.80 5.88
CA ARG A 77 1.50 -8.50 7.18
C ARG A 77 2.81 -9.25 7.36
N GLN A 78 3.24 -10.01 6.35
CA GLN A 78 4.49 -10.75 6.38
C GLN A 78 5.71 -9.84 6.44
N GLU A 79 5.70 -8.71 5.73
CA GLU A 79 6.81 -7.75 5.77
C GLU A 79 6.93 -7.05 7.11
N LEU A 80 5.81 -6.65 7.71
CA LEU A 80 5.80 -6.07 9.05
C LEU A 80 6.20 -7.10 10.12
N ASP A 81 5.84 -8.37 9.96
CA ASP A 81 6.32 -9.45 10.85
C ASP A 81 7.84 -9.68 10.72
N ARG A 82 8.39 -9.51 9.51
CA ARG A 82 9.85 -9.60 9.28
C ARG A 82 10.63 -8.38 9.76
N ALA A 83 9.97 -7.24 9.95
CA ALA A 83 10.59 -6.02 10.45
C ALA A 83 10.96 -6.09 11.93
N ASP A 84 10.58 -7.17 12.64
CA ASP A 84 10.92 -7.42 14.05
C ASP A 84 10.56 -6.26 14.99
N LEU A 85 9.38 -5.68 14.75
CA LEU A 85 8.83 -4.58 15.56
C LEU A 85 8.67 -5.03 17.03
N LYS A 86 9.12 -4.18 17.95
CA LYS A 86 9.04 -4.32 19.41
C LYS A 86 7.69 -3.90 19.97
N GLY A 87 6.94 -3.10 19.22
CA GLY A 87 5.58 -2.71 19.51
C GLY A 87 5.41 -1.33 20.13
N ASP A 88 6.52 -0.62 20.35
CA ASP A 88 6.59 0.76 20.85
C ASP A 88 7.09 1.76 19.79
N GLU A 89 7.30 1.31 18.55
CA GLU A 89 7.80 2.15 17.47
C GLU A 89 6.91 3.35 17.14
N GLN A 90 7.57 4.43 16.74
CA GLN A 90 6.97 5.51 15.95
C GLN A 90 7.08 5.15 14.47
N LEU A 91 5.95 4.84 13.83
CA LEU A 91 5.89 4.44 12.43
C LEU A 91 5.26 5.54 11.57
N LEU A 92 5.83 5.78 10.39
CA LEU A 92 5.28 6.65 9.35
C LEU A 92 4.89 5.83 8.11
N ASP A 93 3.70 6.04 7.56
CA ASP A 93 3.25 5.48 6.28
C ASP A 93 3.07 6.59 5.24
N LEU A 94 3.89 6.58 4.19
CA LEU A 94 3.89 7.58 3.13
C LEU A 94 2.89 7.21 2.04
N GLY A 95 1.97 8.12 1.74
CA GLY A 95 0.86 7.85 0.82
C GLY A 95 -0.06 6.78 1.39
N CYS A 96 -0.47 6.94 2.65
CA CYS A 96 -1.19 5.91 3.39
C CYS A 96 -2.55 5.55 2.78
N GLY A 97 -3.09 6.39 1.86
CA GLY A 97 -4.35 6.16 1.17
C GLY A 97 -5.46 5.88 2.16
N ARG A 98 -6.13 4.73 2.02
CA ARG A 98 -7.18 4.25 2.95
C ARG A 98 -6.66 3.47 4.18
N GLY A 99 -5.35 3.53 4.45
CA GLY A 99 -4.69 3.01 5.65
C GLY A 99 -4.33 1.53 5.62
N ALA A 100 -4.19 0.89 4.45
CA ALA A 100 -3.97 -0.56 4.39
C ALA A 100 -2.68 -1.00 5.10
N VAL A 101 -1.57 -0.28 4.91
CA VAL A 101 -0.29 -0.57 5.57
C VAL A 101 -0.26 0.05 6.96
N LEU A 102 -0.61 1.33 7.08
CA LEU A 102 -0.77 2.05 8.35
C LEU A 102 -1.51 1.25 9.43
N ILE A 103 -2.65 0.67 9.10
CA ILE A 103 -3.49 -0.07 10.08
C ILE A 103 -2.88 -1.42 10.42
N GLU A 104 -2.29 -2.13 9.46
CA GLU A 104 -1.59 -3.40 9.73
C GLU A 104 -0.33 -3.17 10.58
N ALA A 105 0.33 -2.03 10.41
CA ALA A 105 1.40 -1.56 11.27
C ALA A 105 0.88 -1.26 12.68
N ALA A 106 -0.16 -0.42 12.82
CA ALA A 106 -0.73 -0.05 14.12
C ALA A 106 -1.18 -1.26 14.94
N ARG A 107 -1.68 -2.33 14.31
CA ARG A 107 -2.02 -3.59 14.99
C ARG A 107 -0.85 -4.22 15.75
N ARG A 108 0.38 -3.99 15.30
CA ARG A 108 1.63 -4.51 15.88
C ARG A 108 2.26 -3.56 16.89
N LEU A 109 1.69 -2.37 17.07
CA LEU A 109 2.19 -1.34 17.97
C LEU A 109 1.27 -1.21 19.19
N PRO A 110 1.29 -2.11 20.19
CA PRO A 110 0.46 -1.99 21.38
C PRO A 110 0.73 -0.72 22.20
N THR A 111 1.97 -0.22 22.20
CA THR A 111 2.40 0.98 22.94
C THR A 111 2.98 2.06 22.04
N GLY A 112 3.21 1.75 20.76
CA GLY A 112 3.71 2.67 19.74
C GLY A 112 2.60 3.47 19.07
N HIS A 113 2.98 4.19 18.01
CA HIS A 113 2.08 5.06 17.28
C HIS A 113 2.37 5.04 15.78
N ALA A 114 1.32 5.06 14.96
CA ALA A 114 1.41 5.03 13.52
C ALA A 114 0.81 6.31 12.91
N VAL A 115 1.64 7.05 12.16
CA VAL A 115 1.25 8.28 11.48
C VAL A 115 1.16 8.01 9.98
N GLY A 116 0.03 8.31 9.36
CA GLY A 116 -0.15 8.27 7.92
C GLY A 116 -0.09 9.66 7.31
N VAL A 117 0.62 9.82 6.19
CA VAL A 117 0.57 11.05 5.38
C VAL A 117 0.03 10.77 3.99
N ASP A 118 -0.81 11.66 3.46
CA ASP A 118 -1.32 11.58 2.10
C ASP A 118 -1.72 12.98 1.58
N LEU A 119 -1.86 13.11 0.26
CA LEU A 119 -2.43 14.30 -0.40
C LEU A 119 -3.94 14.13 -0.70
N TRP A 120 -4.51 12.97 -0.37
CA TRP A 120 -5.92 12.61 -0.50
C TRP A 120 -6.46 12.73 -1.93
N SER A 121 -5.64 12.27 -2.90
CA SER A 121 -6.01 12.26 -4.32
C SER A 121 -7.04 11.16 -4.62
N GLY A 122 -8.19 11.54 -5.18
CA GLY A 122 -9.21 10.60 -5.67
C GLY A 122 -8.90 9.96 -7.03
N LYS A 123 -7.82 10.38 -7.70
CA LYS A 123 -7.43 9.89 -9.03
C LYS A 123 -6.94 8.43 -8.99
N ASP A 124 -6.15 8.10 -7.97
CA ASP A 124 -5.45 6.82 -7.87
C ASP A 124 -6.23 5.82 -7.02
N GLN A 125 -7.03 6.32 -6.07
CA GLN A 125 -7.88 5.50 -5.22
C GLN A 125 -9.23 6.20 -4.95
N SER A 126 -10.32 5.55 -5.34
CA SER A 126 -11.66 6.09 -5.11
C SER A 126 -11.98 6.22 -3.62
N GLY A 127 -12.45 7.40 -3.22
CA GLY A 127 -12.78 7.70 -1.82
C GLY A 127 -11.56 7.85 -0.92
N ASN A 128 -10.38 8.14 -1.48
CA ASN A 128 -9.20 8.52 -0.69
C ASN A 128 -9.46 9.86 0.02
N ARG A 129 -9.55 9.81 1.34
CA ARG A 129 -9.76 10.95 2.24
C ARG A 129 -9.39 10.56 3.67
N PRO A 130 -9.00 11.50 4.55
CA PRO A 130 -8.60 11.19 5.93
C PRO A 130 -9.66 10.36 6.68
N GLU A 131 -10.94 10.69 6.49
CA GLU A 131 -12.06 10.05 7.20
C GLU A 131 -12.19 8.57 6.84
N ALA A 132 -11.87 8.19 5.60
CA ALA A 132 -11.93 6.79 5.18
C ALA A 132 -10.86 5.95 5.89
N THR A 133 -9.68 6.53 6.11
CA THR A 133 -8.57 5.90 6.85
C THR A 133 -8.89 5.78 8.33
N LEU A 134 -9.37 6.86 8.93
CA LEU A 134 -9.78 6.86 10.34
C LEU A 134 -10.94 5.89 10.59
N ALA A 135 -11.92 5.82 9.69
CA ALA A 135 -12.99 4.83 9.78
C ALA A 135 -12.47 3.39 9.70
N ASN A 136 -11.49 3.13 8.84
CA ASN A 136 -10.83 1.82 8.76
C ASN A 136 -10.02 1.51 10.02
N ALA A 137 -9.35 2.49 10.62
CA ALA A 137 -8.62 2.33 11.87
C ALA A 137 -9.56 2.02 13.05
N ALA A 138 -10.71 2.70 13.11
CA ALA A 138 -11.76 2.43 14.10
C ALA A 138 -12.35 1.02 13.91
N ALA A 139 -12.70 0.65 12.68
CA ALA A 139 -13.12 -0.69 12.30
C ALA A 139 -12.07 -1.77 12.68
N ALA A 140 -10.79 -1.41 12.63
CA ALA A 140 -9.70 -2.29 13.01
C ALA A 140 -9.44 -2.39 14.52
N GLY A 141 -10.01 -1.49 15.34
CA GLY A 141 -9.74 -1.39 16.78
C GLY A 141 -8.36 -0.80 17.09
N VAL A 142 -7.84 0.08 16.22
CA VAL A 142 -6.51 0.71 16.37
C VAL A 142 -6.55 2.24 16.28
N ALA A 143 -7.73 2.85 16.31
CA ALA A 143 -7.91 4.29 16.13
C ALA A 143 -7.16 5.13 17.19
N ASP A 144 -7.00 4.60 18.40
CA ASP A 144 -6.24 5.21 19.49
C ASP A 144 -4.73 5.35 19.21
N ARG A 145 -4.23 4.62 18.20
CA ARG A 145 -2.81 4.55 17.84
C ARG A 145 -2.52 5.04 16.42
N VAL A 146 -3.53 5.58 15.74
CA VAL A 146 -3.40 6.03 14.36
C VAL A 146 -3.67 7.53 14.28
N GLU A 147 -2.73 8.27 13.72
CA GLU A 147 -2.89 9.65 13.29
C GLU A 147 -2.80 9.72 11.76
N VAL A 148 -3.54 10.65 11.14
CA VAL A 148 -3.38 10.97 9.72
C VAL A 148 -3.17 12.47 9.54
N ARG A 149 -2.27 12.83 8.62
CA ARG A 149 -1.99 14.23 8.26
C ARG A 149 -2.02 14.41 6.75
N THR A 150 -2.54 15.55 6.32
CA THR A 150 -2.34 16.02 4.94
C THR A 150 -0.92 16.55 4.82
N ALA A 151 -0.05 15.86 4.09
CA ALA A 151 1.33 16.30 3.90
C ALA A 151 1.93 15.77 2.59
N ASP A 152 2.83 16.56 2.00
CA ASP A 152 3.65 16.17 0.86
C ASP A 152 4.86 15.39 1.36
N MET A 153 5.03 14.14 0.91
CA MET A 153 6.17 13.31 1.29
C MET A 153 7.53 13.81 0.78
N THR A 154 7.54 14.78 -0.13
CA THR A 154 8.77 15.46 -0.61
C THR A 154 9.22 16.60 0.32
N ALA A 155 8.41 16.97 1.31
CA ALA A 155 8.72 17.97 2.33
C ALA A 155 7.93 17.65 3.62
N LEU A 156 8.39 16.62 4.34
CA LEU A 156 7.69 16.08 5.50
C LEU A 156 7.71 17.06 6.68
N PRO A 157 6.57 17.33 7.33
CA PRO A 157 6.46 18.26 8.47
C PRO A 157 6.88 17.60 9.79
N PHE A 158 7.99 16.85 9.78
CA PHE A 158 8.53 16.13 10.93
C PHE A 158 10.01 16.45 11.09
N ALA A 159 10.48 16.45 12.33
CA ALA A 159 11.89 16.64 12.64
C ALA A 159 12.72 15.43 12.21
N ASP A 160 14.03 15.63 12.05
CA ASP A 160 14.99 14.55 11.81
C ASP A 160 14.92 13.51 12.93
N GLY A 161 15.02 12.22 12.59
CA GLY A 161 15.01 11.16 13.59
C GLY A 161 13.72 11.04 14.42
N SER A 162 12.58 11.42 13.88
CA SER A 162 11.29 11.29 14.57
C SER A 162 10.75 9.86 14.60
N PHE A 163 11.05 9.04 13.58
CA PHE A 163 10.42 7.71 13.38
C PHE A 163 11.44 6.57 13.46
N ASP A 164 10.99 5.44 13.98
CA ASP A 164 11.74 4.17 13.99
C ASP A 164 11.56 3.41 12.67
N VAL A 165 10.39 3.53 12.04
CA VAL A 165 10.04 2.84 10.80
C VAL A 165 9.31 3.77 9.85
N VAL A 166 9.70 3.75 8.57
CA VAL A 166 8.98 4.42 7.49
C VAL A 166 8.56 3.38 6.46
N THR A 167 7.28 3.36 6.12
CA THR A 167 6.68 2.49 5.11
C THR A 167 6.15 3.31 3.94
N SER A 168 6.10 2.72 2.76
CA SER A 168 5.43 3.27 1.58
C SER A 168 4.99 2.15 0.66
N ALA A 169 3.73 2.15 0.24
CA ALA A 169 3.19 1.17 -0.69
C ALA A 169 2.62 1.84 -1.93
N LEU A 170 3.31 1.71 -3.07
CA LEU A 170 2.82 2.19 -4.38
C LEU A 170 2.42 3.66 -4.38
N ALA A 171 3.17 4.48 -3.65
CA ALA A 171 2.89 5.91 -3.50
C ALA A 171 3.96 6.79 -4.18
N ILE A 172 5.24 6.54 -3.91
CA ILE A 172 6.35 7.41 -4.37
C ILE A 172 6.36 7.54 -5.90
N HIS A 173 6.09 6.48 -6.66
CA HIS A 173 6.05 6.56 -8.13
C HIS A 173 5.01 7.52 -8.70
N ASN A 174 3.98 7.89 -7.93
CA ASN A 174 2.96 8.85 -8.36
C ASN A 174 3.51 10.28 -8.43
N ILE A 175 4.65 10.56 -7.79
CA ILE A 175 5.34 11.83 -7.94
C ILE A 175 5.84 11.95 -9.40
N PRO A 176 5.48 12.99 -10.17
CA PRO A 176 5.76 13.03 -11.60
C PRO A 176 7.26 13.07 -11.95
N SER A 177 8.03 13.88 -11.23
CA SER A 177 9.46 14.10 -11.49
C SER A 177 10.34 13.06 -10.77
N PRO A 178 11.41 12.53 -11.41
CA PRO A 178 12.43 11.74 -10.73
C PRO A 178 13.02 12.44 -9.50
N GLU A 179 13.31 13.73 -9.59
CA GLU A 179 13.90 14.53 -8.51
C GLU A 179 12.95 14.61 -7.30
N GLY A 180 11.65 14.75 -7.54
CA GLY A 180 10.63 14.66 -6.51
C GLY A 180 10.60 13.28 -5.83
N ARG A 181 10.71 12.19 -6.59
CA ARG A 181 10.76 10.83 -6.02
C ARG A 181 11.98 10.64 -5.13
N TYR A 182 13.14 11.14 -5.58
CA TYR A 182 14.37 11.11 -4.78
C TYR A 182 14.24 11.94 -3.51
N ARG A 183 13.68 13.17 -3.61
CA ARG A 183 13.36 13.98 -2.42
C ARG A 183 12.45 13.26 -1.43
N ALA A 184 11.45 12.52 -1.89
CA ALA A 184 10.59 11.75 -0.98
C ALA A 184 11.36 10.65 -0.23
N VAL A 185 12.30 9.98 -0.90
CA VAL A 185 13.15 8.98 -0.25
C VAL A 185 14.16 9.64 0.70
N ASP A 186 14.71 10.80 0.32
CA ASP A 186 15.61 11.59 1.19
C ASP A 186 14.89 12.05 2.46
N GLU A 187 13.65 12.53 2.34
CA GLU A 187 12.81 12.91 3.48
C GLU A 187 12.48 11.69 4.36
N ALA A 188 12.16 10.54 3.77
CA ALA A 188 11.96 9.29 4.51
C ALA A 188 13.21 8.90 5.31
N MET A 189 14.40 9.01 4.69
CA MET A 189 15.67 8.76 5.36
C MET A 189 15.99 9.82 6.42
N ARG A 190 15.63 11.09 6.20
CA ARG A 190 15.86 12.19 7.15
C ARG A 190 15.07 11.96 8.44
N VAL A 191 13.77 11.67 8.34
CA VAL A 191 12.89 11.50 9.50
C VAL A 191 13.11 10.17 10.24
N LEU A 192 13.80 9.20 9.64
CA LEU A 192 14.21 7.98 10.33
C LEU A 192 15.28 8.25 11.39
N ARG A 193 15.17 7.58 12.54
CA ARG A 193 16.22 7.51 13.56
C ARG A 193 17.42 6.71 13.04
N PRO A 194 18.64 6.96 13.53
CA PRO A 194 19.75 6.03 13.33
C PRO A 194 19.35 4.61 13.75
N GLY A 195 19.53 3.62 12.86
CA GLY A 195 19.08 2.24 13.06
C GLY A 195 17.61 1.98 12.68
N GLY A 196 16.85 3.02 12.30
CA GLY A 196 15.47 2.88 11.84
C GLY A 196 15.35 2.26 10.45
N GLN A 197 14.20 1.66 10.16
CA GLN A 197 13.96 0.86 8.96
C GLN A 197 13.09 1.59 7.93
N LEU A 198 13.52 1.58 6.67
CA LEU A 198 12.75 2.02 5.51
C LEU A 198 12.24 0.80 4.74
N LEU A 199 10.93 0.70 4.55
CA LEU A 199 10.25 -0.36 3.80
C LEU A 199 9.41 0.24 2.68
N VAL A 200 9.91 0.21 1.44
CA VAL A 200 9.21 0.76 0.26
C VAL A 200 8.84 -0.37 -0.68
N ALA A 201 7.54 -0.63 -0.87
CA ALA A 201 7.05 -1.55 -1.89
C ALA A 201 6.63 -0.75 -3.13
N ASP A 202 7.38 -0.89 -4.21
CA ASP A 202 7.12 -0.23 -5.48
C ASP A 202 7.45 -1.12 -6.69
N PHE A 203 7.15 -0.68 -7.90
CA PHE A 203 7.54 -1.38 -9.12
C PHE A 203 9.06 -1.57 -9.16
N TRP A 204 9.51 -2.72 -9.65
CA TRP A 204 10.94 -3.08 -9.65
C TRP A 204 11.89 -1.97 -10.15
N PRO A 205 11.64 -1.28 -11.28
CA PRO A 205 12.52 -0.20 -11.74
C PRO A 205 12.57 0.98 -10.76
N MET A 206 11.50 1.23 -10.02
CA MET A 206 11.42 2.33 -9.06
C MET A 206 12.17 1.98 -7.78
N ALA A 207 11.87 0.84 -7.16
CA ALA A 207 12.55 0.37 -5.96
C ALA A 207 14.08 0.31 -6.14
N ARG A 208 14.53 -0.14 -7.32
CA ARG A 208 15.95 -0.14 -7.69
C ARG A 208 16.56 1.25 -7.73
N LYS A 209 15.91 2.21 -8.41
CA LYS A 209 16.40 3.60 -8.47
C LYS A 209 16.47 4.25 -7.09
N TYR A 210 15.51 3.96 -6.21
CA TYR A 210 15.52 4.47 -4.85
C TYR A 210 16.72 3.93 -4.05
N ALA A 211 17.01 2.63 -4.17
CA ALA A 211 18.15 2.00 -3.51
C ALA A 211 19.50 2.54 -4.02
N GLU A 212 19.62 2.72 -5.34
CA GLU A 212 20.79 3.31 -5.99
C GLU A 212 21.00 4.76 -5.52
N HIS A 213 19.93 5.56 -5.43
CA HIS A 213 19.97 6.95 -4.97
C HIS A 213 20.48 7.08 -3.53
N ILE A 214 19.95 6.28 -2.60
CA ILE A 214 20.40 6.30 -1.19
C ILE A 214 21.71 5.54 -0.96
N GLY A 215 22.26 4.87 -1.97
CA GLY A 215 23.49 4.09 -1.88
C GLY A 215 23.43 2.90 -0.94
N GLN A 216 22.22 2.42 -0.60
CA GLN A 216 22.01 1.31 0.33
C GLN A 216 20.65 0.63 0.16
N GLY A 217 20.49 -0.50 0.86
CA GLY A 217 19.25 -1.26 0.92
C GLY A 217 19.31 -2.57 0.15
N THR A 218 18.36 -3.45 0.45
CA THR A 218 18.18 -4.76 -0.18
C THR A 218 16.87 -4.75 -0.96
N LEU A 219 16.87 -5.39 -2.13
CA LEU A 219 15.70 -5.50 -2.99
C LEU A 219 15.20 -6.94 -2.97
N ARG A 220 13.90 -7.12 -2.75
CA ARG A 220 13.27 -8.44 -2.80
C ARG A 220 11.93 -8.38 -3.52
N GLY A 221 11.77 -9.21 -4.55
CA GLY A 221 10.48 -9.40 -5.22
C GLY A 221 9.45 -9.98 -4.25
N LEU A 222 8.24 -9.42 -4.24
CA LEU A 222 7.15 -9.83 -3.35
C LEU A 222 6.31 -10.99 -3.90
N GLY A 223 6.65 -11.47 -5.10
CA GLY A 223 6.07 -12.67 -5.70
C GLY A 223 4.62 -12.52 -6.15
N PRO A 224 3.97 -13.64 -6.52
CA PRO A 224 2.65 -13.65 -7.17
C PRO A 224 1.52 -13.00 -6.37
N GLY A 225 1.67 -12.93 -5.04
CA GLY A 225 0.69 -12.29 -4.16
C GLY A 225 0.62 -10.77 -4.28
N TYR A 226 1.59 -10.15 -4.95
CA TYR A 226 1.65 -8.70 -5.15
C TYR A 226 1.91 -8.35 -6.62
N TRP A 227 1.23 -9.04 -7.53
CA TRP A 227 1.29 -8.76 -8.97
C TRP A 227 0.05 -7.98 -9.41
N TYR A 228 0.23 -6.84 -10.06
CA TYR A 228 -0.88 -6.09 -10.64
C TYR A 228 -1.19 -6.58 -12.05
N GLY A 229 -1.78 -7.77 -12.11
CA GLY A 229 -2.22 -8.44 -13.33
C GLY A 229 -1.24 -9.45 -13.92
N GLY A 230 0.00 -9.49 -13.43
CA GLY A 230 0.98 -10.50 -13.82
C GLY A 230 2.40 -10.15 -13.39
N PRO A 231 3.38 -11.04 -13.67
CA PRO A 231 4.78 -10.86 -13.25
C PRO A 231 5.45 -9.61 -13.84
N TRP A 232 4.97 -9.09 -14.97
CA TRP A 232 5.47 -7.86 -15.60
C TRP A 232 5.17 -6.59 -14.79
N LEU A 233 4.16 -6.63 -13.92
CA LEU A 233 3.84 -5.57 -12.95
C LEU A 233 4.01 -6.10 -11.52
N GLY A 234 5.14 -6.76 -11.29
CA GLY A 234 5.53 -7.26 -9.97
C GLY A 234 6.09 -6.17 -9.07
N ILE A 235 5.69 -6.22 -7.79
CA ILE A 235 6.17 -5.29 -6.78
C ILE A 235 7.43 -5.83 -6.10
N THR A 236 8.38 -4.95 -5.87
CA THR A 236 9.65 -5.18 -5.19
C THR A 236 9.67 -4.37 -3.90
N LEU A 237 10.04 -5.01 -2.80
CA LEU A 237 10.33 -4.35 -1.55
C LEU A 237 11.79 -3.90 -1.54
N LEU A 238 11.99 -2.60 -1.35
CA LEU A 238 13.23 -2.03 -0.86
C LEU A 238 13.18 -2.02 0.68
N HIS A 239 14.13 -2.71 1.30
CA HIS A 239 14.39 -2.61 2.73
C HIS A 239 15.77 -1.99 2.97
N ALA A 240 15.81 -0.83 3.64
CA ALA A 240 17.05 -0.18 4.06
C ALA A 240 17.02 0.13 5.55
N VAL A 241 18.18 0.19 6.19
CA VAL A 241 18.34 0.61 7.58
C VAL A 241 19.19 1.88 7.59
N LYS A 242 18.73 2.93 8.26
CA LYS A 242 19.48 4.18 8.36
C LYS A 242 20.77 3.94 9.15
N ARG A 243 21.92 4.19 8.51
CA ARG A 243 23.23 4.14 9.17
C ARG A 243 23.34 5.26 10.22
N ARG A 244 24.21 5.04 11.20
CA ARG A 244 24.55 6.05 12.21
C ARG A 244 25.23 7.26 11.58
#